data_AF-A0A0P1BFD0-F1
#
_entry.id   AF-A0A0P1BFD0-F1
#
_cell.length_a   1.000
_cell.length_b   1.000
_cell.length_c   1.000
_cell.angle_alpha   90.00
_cell.angle_beta   90.00
_cell.angle_gamma   90.00
#
_symmetry.space_group_name_H-M   'P 1'
#
loop_
_entity.id
_entity.type
_entity.pdbx_description
1 polymer ?
#
loop_
_entity_poly.entity_id
_entity_poly.type
_entity_poly.pdbx_seq_one_letter_code
_entity_poly.pdbx_strand_id
1 'polypeptide(L)'
;MVSYVRQYVSTCVVCQRSKPPRHAPYGLLNRPWGSVTLDFIEGLPESGDERYNSILVVVDWLTKYTVFAPCAKTTTAEQTAQLYLDKVFPFFGAPNSILSDRGSQFVSCFWRSFAVLLDGQATLSAAYHLQTDRQTERVNQVLEQYLRIYTGKHQSEWTLHLPLAQFAYNNTLHSTIGVSPLFATLGFHPKLFPSSTVAGVHDPRAAAFVQDRAKLVEACKQGIERAAASAAKYYNSGRKPLSLTVGDQVLLRTRNLTVDAPSKKLTDLLVGPFVISKRVGQRAYQLELPQTWRCHPVFHVSLLKPFRANRALRAYPQTIPDNSDLAARD
;
A
#
# COMPACT_ATOMS: atom_id res chain seq x y z
N MET A 1 -30.50 32.55 -1.90
CA MET A 1 -29.18 33.23 -1.90
C MET A 1 -28.01 32.25 -1.67
N VAL A 2 -28.03 31.44 -0.61
CA VAL A 2 -26.95 30.46 -0.31
C VAL A 2 -26.75 29.40 -1.41
N SER A 3 -27.84 28.93 -2.05
CA SER A 3 -27.79 28.00 -3.18
C SER A 3 -27.08 28.57 -4.40
N TYR A 4 -27.40 29.82 -4.75
CA TYR A 4 -26.76 30.54 -5.87
C TYR A 4 -25.26 30.75 -5.64
N VAL A 5 -24.87 31.16 -4.43
CA VAL A 5 -23.44 31.33 -4.08
C VAL A 5 -22.71 29.98 -4.13
N ARG A 6 -23.30 28.89 -3.62
CA ARG A 6 -22.71 27.55 -3.74
C ARG A 6 -22.56 27.12 -5.20
N GLN A 7 -23.57 27.35 -6.03
CA GLN A 7 -23.55 26.98 -7.44
C GLN A 7 -22.48 27.79 -8.20
N TYR A 8 -22.46 29.11 -8.02
CA TYR A 8 -21.44 29.99 -8.62
C TYR A 8 -20.02 29.62 -8.19
N VAL A 9 -19.80 29.33 -6.91
CA VAL A 9 -18.48 28.89 -6.40
C VAL A 9 -18.11 27.50 -6.94
N SER A 10 -19.07 26.60 -7.13
CA SER A 10 -18.83 25.26 -7.67
C SER A 10 -18.51 25.26 -9.17
N THR A 11 -19.01 26.23 -9.94
CA THR A 11 -18.77 26.35 -11.39
C THR A 11 -17.66 27.34 -11.75
N CYS A 12 -17.20 28.17 -10.81
CA CYS A 12 -16.12 29.12 -11.03
C CYS A 12 -14.76 28.41 -11.20
N VAL A 13 -14.16 28.53 -12.37
CA VAL A 13 -12.87 27.91 -12.72
C VAL A 13 -11.75 28.31 -11.76
N VAL A 14 -11.68 29.58 -11.34
CA VAL A 14 -10.69 30.05 -10.37
C VAL A 14 -10.90 29.38 -9.01
N CYS A 15 -12.15 29.25 -8.55
CA CYS A 15 -12.46 28.55 -7.31
C CYS A 15 -12.14 27.06 -7.39
N GLN A 16 -12.42 26.40 -8.52
CA GLN A 16 -12.11 24.98 -8.73
C GLN A 16 -10.60 24.70 -8.75
N ARG A 17 -9.80 25.61 -9.33
CA ARG A 17 -8.33 25.46 -9.42
C ARG A 17 -7.60 25.82 -8.13
N SER A 18 -8.11 26.80 -7.38
CA SER A 18 -7.42 27.33 -6.19
C SER A 18 -7.85 26.66 -4.88
N LYS A 19 -9.02 26.02 -4.84
CA LYS A 19 -9.48 25.35 -3.61
C LYS A 19 -9.01 23.90 -3.60
N PRO A 20 -8.47 23.40 -2.47
CA PRO A 20 -8.13 22.00 -2.35
C PRO A 20 -9.39 21.14 -2.53
N PRO A 21 -9.32 20.05 -3.31
CA PRO A 21 -10.44 19.15 -3.51
C PRO A 21 -10.88 18.56 -2.16
N ARG A 22 -12.18 18.64 -1.87
CA ARG A 22 -12.78 18.12 -0.61
C ARG A 22 -13.55 16.81 -0.82
N HIS A 23 -13.45 16.22 -2.01
CA HIS A 23 -14.05 14.92 -2.33
C HIS A 23 -12.98 13.81 -2.22
N ALA A 24 -13.42 12.56 -2.08
CA ALA A 24 -12.53 11.42 -2.19
C ALA A 24 -11.82 11.43 -3.57
N PRO A 25 -10.56 10.94 -3.67
CA PRO A 25 -9.86 10.86 -4.94
C PRO A 25 -10.72 10.13 -5.99
N TYR A 26 -10.70 10.63 -7.22
CA TYR A 26 -11.42 10.03 -8.33
C TYR A 26 -10.76 8.73 -8.77
N GLY A 27 -11.55 7.82 -9.34
CA GLY A 27 -11.10 6.51 -9.80
C GLY A 27 -11.79 5.39 -9.03
N LEU A 28 -12.63 4.62 -9.72
CA LEU A 28 -13.26 3.42 -9.17
C LEU A 28 -12.59 2.20 -9.77
N LEU A 29 -12.34 1.20 -8.92
CA LEU A 29 -11.91 -0.13 -9.36
C LEU A 29 -13.17 -0.94 -9.66
N ASN A 30 -13.42 -1.19 -10.95
CA ASN A 30 -14.71 -1.69 -11.41
C ASN A 30 -14.75 -3.21 -11.61
N ARG A 31 -13.60 -3.87 -11.82
CA ARG A 31 -13.50 -5.33 -11.97
C ARG A 31 -12.13 -5.86 -11.55
N PRO A 32 -12.04 -7.14 -11.12
CA PRO A 32 -10.77 -7.83 -10.98
C PRO A 32 -9.97 -7.75 -12.28
N TRP A 33 -8.67 -7.50 -12.17
CA TRP A 33 -7.74 -7.37 -13.30
C TRP A 33 -8.03 -6.22 -14.25
N GLY A 34 -8.94 -5.31 -13.89
CA GLY A 34 -9.17 -4.07 -14.64
C GLY A 34 -8.01 -3.09 -14.51
N SER A 35 -7.28 -3.13 -13.40
CA SER A 35 -6.11 -2.26 -13.18
C SER A 35 -5.00 -3.09 -12.55
N VAL A 36 -3.82 -3.09 -13.18
CA VAL A 36 -2.67 -3.87 -12.71
C VAL A 36 -1.46 -2.97 -12.48
N THR A 37 -0.63 -3.35 -11.52
CA THR A 37 0.68 -2.76 -11.30
C THR A 37 1.78 -3.76 -11.63
N LEU A 38 2.83 -3.30 -12.31
CA LEU A 38 4.01 -4.11 -12.62
C LEU A 38 5.26 -3.52 -11.98
N ASP A 39 6.13 -4.40 -11.50
CA ASP A 39 7.41 -4.04 -10.90
C ASP A 39 8.39 -5.21 -11.04
N PHE A 40 9.69 -4.92 -10.91
CA PHE A 40 10.75 -5.92 -10.94
C PHE A 40 11.43 -6.05 -9.59
N ILE A 41 11.57 -7.29 -9.12
CA ILE A 41 12.54 -7.63 -8.08
C ILE A 41 13.82 -8.06 -8.79
N GLU A 42 14.90 -7.33 -8.60
CA GLU A 42 16.20 -7.62 -9.19
C GLU A 42 17.25 -8.03 -8.14
N GLY A 43 18.38 -8.57 -8.60
CA GLY A 43 19.53 -8.85 -7.73
C GLY A 43 19.40 -10.16 -6.95
N LEU A 44 18.59 -11.08 -7.45
CA LEU A 44 18.51 -12.45 -6.94
C LEU A 44 19.70 -13.27 -7.48
N PRO A 45 20.15 -14.31 -6.75
CA PRO A 45 21.15 -15.24 -7.27
C PRO A 45 20.63 -15.92 -8.54
N GLU A 46 21.52 -16.29 -9.45
CA GLU A 46 21.14 -17.03 -10.65
C GLU A 46 20.47 -18.36 -10.28
N SER A 47 19.36 -18.68 -10.94
CA SER A 47 18.56 -19.87 -10.68
C SER A 47 18.13 -20.57 -11.94
N GLY A 48 18.22 -21.92 -11.91
CA GLY A 48 17.90 -22.79 -13.03
C GLY A 48 18.95 -22.74 -14.15
N ASP A 49 18.75 -23.56 -15.17
CA ASP A 49 19.59 -23.58 -16.37
C ASP A 49 19.42 -22.29 -17.19
N GLU A 50 18.26 -21.64 -17.06
CA GLU A 50 17.91 -20.37 -17.68
C GLU A 50 18.60 -19.16 -17.02
N ARG A 51 19.24 -19.35 -15.85
CA ARG A 51 19.95 -18.32 -15.08
C ARG A 51 19.10 -17.09 -14.76
N TYR A 52 17.86 -17.33 -14.31
CA TYR A 52 17.00 -16.24 -13.85
C TYR A 52 17.60 -15.55 -12.63
N ASN A 53 17.55 -14.21 -12.63
CA ASN A 53 18.08 -13.37 -11.55
C ASN A 53 17.16 -12.18 -11.19
N SER A 54 15.97 -12.15 -11.78
CA SER A 54 14.92 -11.17 -11.51
C SER A 54 13.53 -11.82 -11.54
N ILE A 55 12.54 -11.14 -10.97
CA ILE A 55 11.14 -11.53 -10.99
C ILE A 55 10.30 -10.35 -11.45
N LEU A 56 9.49 -10.54 -12.50
CA LEU A 56 8.39 -9.65 -12.80
C LEU A 56 7.23 -9.94 -11.84
N VAL A 57 6.83 -8.92 -11.10
CA VAL A 57 5.71 -8.96 -10.16
C VAL A 57 4.55 -8.20 -10.77
N VAL A 58 3.41 -8.88 -10.97
CA VAL A 58 2.18 -8.27 -11.49
C VAL A 58 1.10 -8.37 -10.43
N VAL A 59 0.54 -7.25 -10.00
CA VAL A 59 -0.47 -7.21 -8.92
C VAL A 59 -1.77 -6.62 -9.46
N ASP A 60 -2.89 -7.33 -9.27
CA ASP A 60 -4.21 -6.76 -9.49
C ASP A 60 -4.57 -5.77 -8.38
N TRP A 61 -4.98 -4.57 -8.77
CA TRP A 61 -5.20 -3.50 -7.81
C TRP A 61 -6.46 -3.72 -6.98
N LEU A 62 -7.46 -4.44 -7.49
CA LEU A 62 -8.70 -4.70 -6.76
C LEU A 62 -8.55 -5.88 -5.80
N THR A 63 -8.24 -7.06 -6.31
CA THR A 63 -8.19 -8.32 -5.55
C THR A 63 -6.87 -8.54 -4.84
N LYS A 64 -5.84 -7.74 -5.15
CA LYS A 64 -4.47 -7.92 -4.64
C LYS A 64 -3.86 -9.26 -5.05
N TYR A 65 -4.41 -9.92 -6.06
CA TYR A 65 -3.84 -11.14 -6.60
C TYR A 65 -2.53 -10.80 -7.29
N THR A 66 -1.50 -11.57 -6.98
CA THR A 66 -0.16 -11.34 -7.51
C THR A 66 0.31 -12.53 -8.35
N VAL A 67 0.90 -12.22 -9.49
CA VAL A 67 1.63 -13.18 -10.35
C VAL A 67 3.12 -12.92 -10.21
N PHE A 68 3.89 -13.98 -10.02
CA PHE A 68 5.35 -13.94 -9.98
C PHE A 68 5.90 -14.68 -11.19
N ALA A 69 6.60 -13.96 -12.06
CA ALA A 69 7.17 -14.52 -13.28
C ALA A 69 8.70 -14.37 -13.26
N PRO A 70 9.48 -15.46 -13.25
CA PRO A 70 10.93 -15.37 -13.25
C PRO A 70 11.43 -14.82 -14.59
N CYS A 71 12.44 -13.97 -14.55
CA CYS A 71 13.05 -13.36 -15.72
C CYS A 71 14.54 -13.03 -15.47
N ALA A 72 15.19 -12.51 -16.50
CA ALA A 72 16.54 -11.99 -16.38
C ALA A 72 16.48 -10.48 -16.15
N LYS A 73 17.51 -9.93 -15.51
CA LYS A 73 17.69 -8.47 -15.39
C LYS A 73 17.84 -7.79 -16.75
N THR A 74 18.39 -8.52 -17.72
CA THR A 74 18.56 -8.08 -19.11
C THR A 74 17.30 -8.24 -19.96
N THR A 75 16.17 -8.67 -19.36
CA THR A 75 14.91 -8.85 -20.08
C THR A 75 14.48 -7.55 -20.75
N THR A 76 14.29 -7.59 -22.08
CA THR A 76 13.89 -6.43 -22.88
C THR A 76 12.40 -6.11 -22.71
N ALA A 77 11.95 -5.00 -23.27
CA ALA A 77 10.53 -4.64 -23.26
C ALA A 77 9.66 -5.67 -24.00
N GLU A 78 10.15 -6.20 -25.12
CA GLU A 78 9.50 -7.26 -25.92
C GLU A 78 9.39 -8.56 -25.13
N GLN A 79 10.46 -8.96 -24.48
CA GLN A 79 10.47 -10.16 -23.64
C GLN A 79 9.57 -9.98 -22.40
N THR A 80 9.51 -8.78 -21.83
CA THR A 80 8.58 -8.46 -20.73
C THR A 80 7.13 -8.57 -21.20
N ALA A 81 6.82 -8.10 -22.41
CA ALA A 81 5.48 -8.20 -22.99
C ALA A 81 5.09 -9.66 -23.24
N GLN A 82 6.01 -10.45 -23.80
CA GLN A 82 5.80 -11.89 -23.96
C GLN A 82 5.55 -12.57 -22.60
N LEU A 83 6.35 -12.23 -21.58
CA LEU A 83 6.18 -12.80 -20.24
C LEU A 83 4.81 -12.46 -19.64
N TYR A 84 4.31 -11.24 -19.86
CA TYR A 84 2.95 -10.85 -19.49
C TYR A 84 1.89 -11.66 -20.23
N LEU A 85 2.05 -11.83 -21.54
CA LEU A 85 1.15 -12.63 -22.38
C LEU A 85 1.15 -14.11 -22.01
N ASP A 86 2.25 -14.64 -21.50
CA ASP A 86 2.36 -16.04 -21.12
C ASP A 86 1.80 -16.32 -19.72
N LYS A 87 2.03 -15.38 -18.78
CA LYS A 87 1.78 -15.63 -17.35
C LYS A 87 0.52 -14.98 -16.81
N VAL A 88 0.03 -13.93 -17.46
CA VAL A 88 -1.10 -13.12 -16.95
C VAL A 88 -2.28 -13.18 -17.90
N PHE A 89 -2.06 -12.81 -19.17
CA PHE A 89 -3.12 -12.70 -20.17
C PHE A 89 -4.02 -13.95 -20.31
N PRO A 90 -3.51 -15.21 -20.29
CA PRO A 90 -4.35 -16.38 -20.54
C PRO A 90 -5.37 -16.64 -19.44
N PHE A 91 -5.14 -16.10 -18.24
CA PHE A 91 -5.99 -16.31 -17.07
C PHE A 91 -6.95 -15.16 -16.82
N PHE A 92 -6.56 -13.94 -17.19
CA PHE A 92 -7.26 -12.72 -16.76
C PHE A 92 -7.63 -11.78 -17.90
N GLY A 93 -7.06 -12.00 -19.08
CA GLY A 93 -7.23 -11.16 -20.26
C GLY A 93 -6.52 -9.80 -20.14
N ALA A 94 -6.95 -8.88 -21.01
CA ALA A 94 -6.44 -7.52 -21.08
C ALA A 94 -6.94 -6.65 -19.90
N PRO A 95 -6.06 -5.86 -19.25
CA PRO A 95 -6.43 -4.88 -18.24
C PRO A 95 -6.87 -3.56 -18.89
N ASN A 96 -7.67 -2.76 -18.18
CA ASN A 96 -8.06 -1.41 -18.63
C ASN A 96 -6.96 -0.37 -18.34
N SER A 97 -6.07 -0.64 -17.39
CA SER A 97 -4.95 0.24 -17.07
C SER A 97 -3.76 -0.54 -16.54
N ILE A 98 -2.58 -0.20 -17.03
CA ILE A 98 -1.30 -0.75 -16.58
C ILE A 98 -0.52 0.39 -15.95
N LEU A 99 -0.10 0.19 -14.70
CA LEU A 99 0.75 1.11 -13.96
C LEU A 99 2.08 0.45 -13.67
N SER A 100 3.17 1.14 -13.98
CA SER A 100 4.53 0.66 -13.72
C SER A 100 5.38 1.80 -13.18
N ASP A 101 6.53 1.45 -12.63
CA ASP A 101 7.58 2.42 -12.35
C ASP A 101 8.20 2.97 -13.65
N ARG A 102 9.27 3.75 -13.51
CA ARG A 102 10.02 4.33 -14.63
C ARG A 102 11.19 3.46 -15.08
N GLY A 103 11.13 2.14 -14.86
CA GLY A 103 12.10 1.18 -15.36
C GLY A 103 12.26 1.29 -16.88
N SER A 104 13.47 1.05 -17.37
CA SER A 104 13.83 1.24 -18.80
C SER A 104 12.93 0.46 -19.75
N GLN A 105 12.50 -0.74 -19.33
CA GLN A 105 11.59 -1.63 -20.05
C GLN A 105 10.22 -0.96 -20.25
N PHE A 106 9.67 -0.35 -19.20
CA PHE A 106 8.34 0.25 -19.23
C PHE A 106 8.30 1.64 -19.87
N VAL A 107 9.43 2.35 -19.86
CA VAL A 107 9.57 3.65 -20.52
C VAL A 107 9.75 3.51 -22.04
N SER A 108 10.12 2.32 -22.53
CA SER A 108 10.39 2.06 -23.95
C SER A 108 9.20 2.37 -24.86
N CYS A 109 9.50 2.75 -26.11
CA CYS A 109 8.47 3.00 -27.14
C CYS A 109 7.63 1.73 -27.40
N PHE A 110 8.30 0.57 -27.42
CA PHE A 110 7.64 -0.71 -27.57
C PHE A 110 6.61 -0.96 -26.46
N TRP A 111 7.00 -0.84 -25.19
CA TRP A 111 6.10 -1.12 -24.07
C TRP A 111 4.89 -0.18 -24.04
N ARG A 112 5.11 1.11 -24.28
CA ARG A 112 3.99 2.08 -24.38
C ARG A 112 3.00 1.69 -25.47
N SER A 113 3.51 1.28 -26.64
CA SER A 113 2.68 0.86 -27.77
C SER A 113 1.93 -0.44 -27.45
N PHE A 114 2.63 -1.42 -26.88
CA PHE A 114 2.06 -2.69 -26.44
C PHE A 114 0.93 -2.49 -25.41
N ALA A 115 1.15 -1.65 -24.40
CA ALA A 115 0.16 -1.39 -23.37
C ALA A 115 -1.10 -0.68 -23.91
N VAL A 116 -0.94 0.24 -24.89
CA VAL A 116 -2.08 0.85 -25.61
C VAL A 116 -2.85 -0.19 -26.42
N LEU A 117 -2.15 -1.11 -27.09
CA LEU A 117 -2.77 -2.17 -27.89
C LEU A 117 -3.50 -3.23 -27.04
N LEU A 118 -3.12 -3.40 -25.78
CA LEU A 118 -3.82 -4.23 -24.79
C LEU A 118 -5.10 -3.57 -24.25
N ASP A 119 -5.62 -2.52 -24.89
CA ASP A 119 -6.78 -1.74 -24.42
C ASP A 119 -6.55 -1.06 -23.05
N GLY A 120 -5.29 -1.01 -22.62
CA GLY A 120 -4.86 -0.41 -21.37
C GLY A 120 -4.50 1.06 -21.55
N GLN A 121 -5.03 1.95 -20.72
CA GLN A 121 -4.39 3.25 -20.52
C GLN A 121 -3.07 3.01 -19.77
N ALA A 122 -1.97 2.97 -20.51
CA ALA A 122 -0.63 2.91 -19.98
C ALA A 122 -0.32 4.22 -19.25
N THR A 123 -0.57 4.26 -17.95
CA THR A 123 -0.17 5.40 -17.14
C THR A 123 1.16 5.05 -16.51
N LEU A 124 2.25 5.60 -17.03
CA LEU A 124 3.50 5.58 -16.28
C LEU A 124 3.27 6.26 -14.94
N SER A 125 3.78 5.68 -13.85
CA SER A 125 3.71 6.34 -12.54
C SER A 125 4.30 7.75 -12.67
N ALA A 126 3.43 8.76 -12.61
CA ALA A 126 3.87 10.08 -12.22
C ALA A 126 4.47 9.91 -10.82
N ALA A 127 5.63 10.53 -10.56
CA ALA A 127 6.38 10.44 -9.29
C ALA A 127 5.60 10.86 -8.02
N TYR A 128 4.28 11.06 -8.13
CA TYR A 128 3.34 11.50 -7.11
C TYR A 128 2.29 10.46 -6.70
N HIS A 129 2.25 9.24 -7.26
CA HIS A 129 1.41 8.16 -6.73
C HIS A 129 2.13 7.35 -5.64
N LEU A 130 2.46 8.01 -4.52
CA LEU A 130 3.09 7.43 -3.32
C LEU A 130 2.37 6.20 -2.73
N GLN A 131 1.09 6.00 -3.06
CA GLN A 131 0.32 4.83 -2.63
C GLN A 131 0.61 3.57 -3.46
N THR A 132 0.94 3.72 -4.75
CA THR A 132 1.19 2.59 -5.64
C THR A 132 2.56 1.98 -5.35
N ASP A 133 3.61 2.80 -5.29
CA ASP A 133 4.97 2.34 -4.97
C ASP A 133 5.01 1.58 -3.64
N ARG A 134 4.25 2.03 -2.63
CA ARG A 134 4.18 1.36 -1.33
C ARG A 134 3.47 0.01 -1.35
N GLN A 135 2.53 -0.21 -2.27
CA GLN A 135 1.85 -1.51 -2.38
C GLN A 135 2.79 -2.55 -2.97
N THR A 136 3.46 -2.22 -4.07
CA THR A 136 4.39 -3.15 -4.71
C THR A 136 5.64 -3.39 -3.85
N GLU A 137 6.16 -2.36 -3.17
CA GLU A 137 7.23 -2.52 -2.18
C GLU A 137 6.85 -3.54 -1.09
N ARG A 138 5.60 -3.50 -0.61
CA ARG A 138 5.13 -4.44 0.41
C ARG A 138 5.01 -5.87 -0.13
N VAL A 139 4.55 -6.02 -1.36
CA VAL A 139 4.46 -7.33 -2.04
C VAL A 139 5.86 -7.92 -2.20
N ASN A 140 6.83 -7.11 -2.65
CA ASN A 140 8.21 -7.53 -2.86
C ASN A 140 8.84 -8.00 -1.54
N GLN A 141 8.69 -7.23 -0.45
CA GLN A 141 9.16 -7.63 0.89
C GLN A 141 8.60 -8.97 1.35
N VAL A 142 7.31 -9.21 1.10
CA VAL A 142 6.65 -10.47 1.46
C VAL A 142 7.16 -11.61 0.58
N LEU A 143 7.32 -11.41 -0.73
CA LEU A 143 7.88 -12.40 -1.63
C LEU A 143 9.32 -12.77 -1.25
N GLU A 144 10.18 -11.80 -0.97
CA GLU A 144 11.52 -12.09 -0.49
C GLU A 144 11.51 -12.90 0.82
N GLN A 145 10.56 -12.62 1.72
CA GLN A 145 10.39 -13.40 2.94
C GLN A 145 9.99 -14.85 2.61
N TYR A 146 9.05 -15.06 1.67
CA TYR A 146 8.72 -16.39 1.17
C TYR A 146 9.96 -17.10 0.63
N LEU A 147 10.69 -16.46 -0.28
CA LEU A 147 11.87 -17.06 -0.90
C LEU A 147 12.94 -17.42 0.14
N ARG A 148 13.18 -16.56 1.14
CA ARG A 148 14.09 -16.86 2.26
C ARG A 148 13.67 -18.11 3.04
N ILE A 149 12.38 -18.33 3.24
CA ILE A 149 11.86 -19.52 3.95
C ILE A 149 11.96 -20.77 3.06
N TYR A 150 11.55 -20.68 1.80
CA TYR A 150 11.53 -21.81 0.88
C TYR A 150 12.92 -22.30 0.48
N THR A 151 13.85 -21.38 0.21
CA THR A 151 15.19 -21.72 -0.28
C THR A 151 16.15 -22.14 0.83
N GLY A 152 16.06 -21.52 2.01
CA GLY A 152 17.00 -21.75 3.11
C GLY A 152 18.46 -21.57 2.65
N LYS A 153 19.21 -22.67 2.55
CA LYS A 153 20.60 -22.68 2.06
C LYS A 153 20.72 -22.83 0.53
N HIS A 154 19.68 -23.30 -0.15
CA HIS A 154 19.67 -23.57 -1.60
C HIS A 154 19.14 -22.35 -2.37
N GLN A 155 19.85 -21.23 -2.27
CA GLN A 155 19.37 -19.96 -2.80
C GLN A 155 19.26 -19.94 -4.33
N SER A 156 20.03 -20.75 -5.06
CA SER A 156 19.97 -20.89 -6.52
C SER A 156 18.75 -21.67 -7.03
N GLU A 157 17.89 -22.19 -6.15
CA GLU A 157 16.70 -22.97 -6.52
C GLU A 157 15.39 -22.17 -6.34
N TRP A 158 15.49 -20.85 -6.14
CA TRP A 158 14.35 -20.00 -5.81
C TRP A 158 13.23 -20.04 -6.86
N THR A 159 13.56 -20.27 -8.14
CA THR A 159 12.58 -20.39 -9.24
C THR A 159 11.64 -21.58 -9.07
N LEU A 160 12.13 -22.71 -8.54
CA LEU A 160 11.34 -23.92 -8.27
C LEU A 160 10.26 -23.69 -7.20
N HIS A 161 10.49 -22.70 -6.32
CA HIS A 161 9.59 -22.38 -5.22
C HIS A 161 8.57 -21.30 -5.57
N LEU A 162 8.75 -20.56 -6.66
CA LEU A 162 7.84 -19.47 -7.04
C LEU A 162 6.37 -19.89 -7.17
N PRO A 163 6.01 -21.04 -7.79
CA PRO A 163 4.60 -21.43 -7.89
C PRO A 163 3.93 -21.60 -6.52
N LEU A 164 4.64 -22.20 -5.57
CA LEU A 164 4.15 -22.38 -4.20
C LEU A 164 4.16 -21.07 -3.41
N ALA A 165 5.14 -20.21 -3.63
CA ALA A 165 5.17 -18.86 -3.04
C ALA A 165 3.99 -18.01 -3.53
N GLN A 166 3.70 -18.02 -4.83
CA GLN A 166 2.54 -17.35 -5.42
C GLN A 166 1.24 -17.87 -4.81
N PHE A 167 1.06 -19.19 -4.77
CA PHE A 167 -0.12 -19.80 -4.20
C PHE A 167 -0.29 -19.46 -2.71
N ALA A 168 0.78 -19.55 -1.93
CA ALA A 168 0.77 -19.22 -0.51
C ALA A 168 0.44 -17.74 -0.27
N TYR A 169 1.03 -16.81 -1.05
CA TYR A 169 0.74 -15.39 -0.97
C TYR A 169 -0.73 -15.11 -1.27
N ASN A 170 -1.22 -15.59 -2.41
CA ASN A 170 -2.59 -15.33 -2.85
C ASN A 170 -3.63 -16.01 -1.96
N ASN A 171 -3.29 -17.10 -1.26
CA ASN A 171 -4.20 -17.77 -0.34
C ASN A 171 -4.13 -17.24 1.10
N THR A 172 -3.24 -16.28 1.40
CA THR A 172 -3.14 -15.66 2.72
C THR A 172 -4.14 -14.51 2.86
N LEU A 173 -4.72 -14.34 4.05
CA LEU A 173 -5.62 -13.24 4.36
C LEU A 173 -4.92 -11.90 4.13
N HIS A 174 -5.44 -11.07 3.23
CA HIS A 174 -4.86 -9.78 2.93
C HIS A 174 -5.59 -8.66 3.68
N SER A 175 -4.86 -7.93 4.53
CA SER A 175 -5.43 -6.98 5.50
C SER A 175 -6.27 -5.87 4.86
N THR A 176 -5.92 -5.41 3.66
CA THR A 176 -6.66 -4.34 2.96
C THR A 176 -8.02 -4.78 2.45
N ILE A 177 -8.16 -6.02 1.99
CA ILE A 177 -9.39 -6.53 1.36
C ILE A 177 -10.21 -7.43 2.29
N GLY A 178 -9.63 -7.85 3.43
CA GLY A 178 -10.32 -8.65 4.45
C GLY A 178 -10.59 -10.10 4.06
N VAL A 179 -10.16 -10.52 2.86
CA VAL A 179 -10.21 -11.91 2.37
C VAL A 179 -8.87 -12.26 1.70
N SER A 180 -8.69 -13.51 1.26
CA SER A 180 -7.50 -13.86 0.47
C SER A 180 -7.65 -13.37 -0.97
N PRO A 181 -6.55 -12.94 -1.63
CA PRO A 181 -6.59 -12.57 -3.04
C PRO A 181 -7.20 -13.64 -3.94
N LEU A 182 -6.88 -14.92 -3.68
CA LEU A 182 -7.43 -16.06 -4.40
C LEU A 182 -8.96 -16.12 -4.33
N PHE A 183 -9.53 -15.90 -3.14
CA PHE A 183 -10.97 -15.87 -2.95
C PHE A 183 -11.60 -14.65 -3.63
N ALA A 184 -10.95 -13.47 -3.52
CA ALA A 184 -11.43 -12.26 -4.18
C ALA A 184 -11.44 -12.38 -5.72
N THR A 185 -10.50 -13.14 -6.31
CA THR A 185 -10.42 -13.37 -7.75
C THR A 185 -11.34 -14.50 -8.22
N LEU A 186 -11.38 -15.64 -7.54
CA LEU A 186 -12.08 -16.84 -8.01
C LEU A 186 -13.47 -17.04 -7.39
N GLY A 187 -13.79 -16.37 -6.30
CA GLY A 187 -15.04 -16.56 -5.54
C GLY A 187 -15.08 -17.82 -4.66
N PHE A 188 -13.99 -18.59 -4.58
CA PHE A 188 -13.86 -19.75 -3.68
C PHE A 188 -12.43 -19.88 -3.17
N HIS A 189 -12.24 -20.64 -2.08
CA HIS A 189 -10.93 -20.98 -1.56
C HIS A 189 -10.44 -22.30 -2.18
N PRO A 190 -9.37 -22.29 -3.01
CA PRO A 190 -8.81 -23.54 -3.51
C PRO A 190 -8.29 -24.41 -2.38
N LYS A 191 -8.41 -25.71 -2.56
CA LYS A 191 -7.88 -26.68 -1.60
C LYS A 191 -6.36 -26.57 -1.58
N LEU A 192 -5.81 -26.25 -0.41
CA LEU A 192 -4.42 -26.59 -0.08
C LEU A 192 -4.23 -28.10 -0.19
N PHE A 193 -2.99 -28.55 -0.45
CA PHE A 193 -2.64 -29.97 -0.44
C PHE A 193 -3.37 -30.67 0.71
N PRO A 194 -4.35 -31.54 0.44
CA PRO A 194 -5.18 -32.10 1.50
C PRO A 194 -4.30 -32.89 2.45
N SER A 195 -4.59 -32.78 3.75
CA SER A 195 -3.85 -33.49 4.80
C SER A 195 -3.69 -34.97 4.42
N SER A 196 -2.44 -35.42 4.50
CA SER A 196 -1.87 -36.60 3.85
C SER A 196 -2.23 -37.93 4.52
N THR A 197 -3.51 -38.18 4.74
CA THR A 197 -4.03 -39.48 5.20
C THR A 197 -5.15 -39.93 4.28
N VAL A 198 -4.84 -40.01 2.98
CA VAL A 198 -5.74 -40.64 2.02
C VAL A 198 -5.46 -42.14 2.04
N ALA A 199 -6.43 -42.94 2.46
CA ALA A 199 -6.37 -44.39 2.27
C ALA A 199 -6.21 -44.68 0.77
N GLY A 200 -5.19 -45.45 0.38
CA GLY A 200 -4.90 -45.77 -1.02
C GLY A 200 -3.69 -45.08 -1.64
N VAL A 201 -2.85 -44.37 -0.86
CA VAL A 201 -1.53 -43.92 -1.36
C VAL A 201 -0.55 -45.10 -1.35
N HIS A 202 -0.21 -45.59 -2.55
CA HIS A 202 0.67 -46.75 -2.72
C HIS A 202 2.16 -46.39 -2.84
N ASP A 203 2.51 -45.17 -3.30
CA ASP A 203 3.90 -44.72 -3.41
C ASP A 203 4.27 -43.75 -2.26
N PRO A 204 5.14 -44.16 -1.32
CA PRO A 204 5.58 -43.29 -0.22
C PRO A 204 6.35 -42.05 -0.69
N ARG A 205 6.96 -42.07 -1.88
CA ARG A 205 7.65 -40.90 -2.44
C ARG A 205 6.66 -39.79 -2.81
N ALA A 206 5.50 -40.16 -3.36
CA ALA A 206 4.43 -39.20 -3.67
C ALA A 206 3.85 -38.58 -2.38
N ALA A 207 3.68 -39.40 -1.33
CA ALA A 207 3.26 -38.92 -0.02
C ALA A 207 4.24 -37.90 0.56
N ALA A 208 5.54 -38.22 0.58
CA ALA A 208 6.58 -37.32 1.06
C ALA A 208 6.63 -36.02 0.24
N PHE A 209 6.58 -36.12 -1.09
CA PHE A 209 6.61 -34.97 -2.00
C PHE A 209 5.50 -33.95 -1.74
N VAL A 210 4.29 -34.42 -1.45
CA VAL A 210 3.14 -33.57 -1.12
C VAL A 210 3.24 -33.04 0.31
N GLN A 211 3.61 -33.88 1.27
CA GLN A 211 3.78 -33.49 2.67
C GLN A 211 4.81 -32.38 2.84
N ASP A 212 5.95 -32.49 2.16
CA ASP A 212 7.02 -31.50 2.23
C ASP A 212 6.56 -30.14 1.69
N ARG A 213 5.84 -30.13 0.56
CA ARG A 213 5.26 -28.91 -0.01
C ARG A 213 4.17 -28.30 0.87
N ALA A 214 3.31 -29.14 1.45
CA ALA A 214 2.27 -28.68 2.37
C ALA A 214 2.88 -28.03 3.62
N LYS A 215 3.91 -28.66 4.21
CA LYS A 215 4.66 -28.11 5.34
C LYS A 215 5.32 -26.78 4.99
N LEU A 216 5.92 -26.66 3.81
CA LEU A 216 6.55 -25.42 3.36
C LEU A 216 5.54 -24.28 3.20
N VAL A 217 4.39 -24.55 2.55
CA VAL A 217 3.33 -23.54 2.40
C VAL A 217 2.80 -23.06 3.75
N GLU A 218 2.56 -23.98 4.67
CA GLU A 218 2.09 -23.67 6.03
C GLU A 218 3.14 -22.89 6.83
N ALA A 219 4.41 -23.32 6.80
CA ALA A 219 5.51 -22.62 7.47
C ALA A 219 5.65 -21.17 6.96
N CYS A 220 5.46 -20.96 5.67
CA CYS A 220 5.52 -19.62 5.10
C CYS A 220 4.35 -18.74 5.53
N LYS A 221 3.11 -19.27 5.51
CA LYS A 221 1.93 -18.56 6.00
C LYS A 221 2.13 -18.10 7.45
N GLN A 222 2.57 -19.02 8.32
CA GLN A 222 2.87 -18.70 9.72
C GLN A 222 4.04 -17.71 9.86
N GLY A 223 5.03 -17.77 8.98
CA GLY A 223 6.15 -16.82 8.96
C GLY A 223 5.69 -15.38 8.69
N ILE A 224 4.73 -15.21 7.80
CA ILE A 224 4.17 -13.89 7.44
C ILE A 224 3.27 -13.36 8.54
N GLU A 225 2.40 -14.20 9.09
CA GLU A 225 1.58 -13.82 10.24
C GLU A 225 2.45 -13.38 11.42
N ARG A 226 3.54 -14.10 11.70
CA ARG A 226 4.53 -13.72 12.72
C ARG A 226 5.26 -12.41 12.39
N ALA A 227 5.66 -12.21 11.14
CA ALA A 227 6.31 -10.96 10.73
C ALA A 227 5.35 -9.76 10.80
N ALA A 228 4.08 -9.94 10.43
CA ALA A 228 3.03 -8.93 10.57
C ALA A 228 2.78 -8.60 12.06
N ALA A 229 2.65 -9.62 12.91
CA ALA A 229 2.50 -9.45 14.36
C ALA A 229 3.71 -8.76 14.99
N SER A 230 4.93 -9.11 14.57
CA SER A 230 6.16 -8.48 15.03
C SER A 230 6.26 -7.03 14.57
N ALA A 231 5.99 -6.74 13.30
CA ALA A 231 5.93 -5.38 12.77
C ALA A 231 4.90 -4.53 13.53
N ALA A 232 3.72 -5.09 13.83
CA ALA A 232 2.73 -4.43 14.68
C ALA A 232 3.27 -4.18 16.09
N LYS A 233 3.93 -5.16 16.71
CA LYS A 233 4.56 -5.02 18.04
C LYS A 233 5.63 -3.93 18.06
N TYR A 234 6.53 -3.89 17.08
CA TYR A 234 7.56 -2.85 16.96
C TYR A 234 6.97 -1.47 16.65
N TYR A 235 5.97 -1.40 15.77
CA TYR A 235 5.26 -0.16 15.50
C TYR A 235 4.55 0.38 16.76
N ASN A 236 4.01 -0.52 17.58
CA ASN A 236 3.31 -0.18 18.81
C ASN A 236 4.24 0.06 20.00
N SER A 237 5.42 -0.57 20.08
CA SER A 237 6.32 -0.49 21.25
C SER A 237 6.88 0.92 21.50
N GLY A 238 7.05 1.71 20.44
CA GLY A 238 7.43 3.12 20.52
C GLY A 238 6.26 4.09 20.71
N ARG A 239 5.01 3.59 20.83
CA ARG A 239 3.80 4.42 20.86
C ARG A 239 3.05 4.23 22.17
N LYS A 240 2.78 5.35 22.84
CA LYS A 240 1.92 5.36 24.04
C LYS A 240 0.45 5.32 23.58
N PRO A 241 -0.39 4.42 24.11
CA PRO A 241 -1.82 4.50 23.87
C PRO A 241 -2.31 5.84 24.42
N LEU A 242 -2.87 6.66 23.54
CA LEU A 242 -3.40 7.96 23.90
C LEU A 242 -4.91 7.93 23.74
N SER A 243 -5.60 7.68 24.86
CA SER A 243 -7.04 7.84 24.99
C SER A 243 -7.33 9.26 25.46
N LEU A 244 -7.92 10.06 24.59
CA LEU A 244 -8.38 11.41 24.90
C LEU A 244 -9.91 11.39 24.93
N THR A 245 -10.49 12.17 25.82
CA THR A 245 -11.94 12.35 25.94
C THR A 245 -12.39 13.63 25.24
N VAL A 246 -13.65 13.65 24.82
CA VAL A 246 -14.29 14.89 24.34
C VAL A 246 -14.28 15.90 25.49
N GLY A 247 -13.82 17.13 25.21
CA GLY A 247 -13.57 18.17 26.20
C GLY A 247 -12.11 18.34 26.63
N ASP A 248 -11.23 17.37 26.36
CA ASP A 248 -9.81 17.50 26.69
C ASP A 248 -9.14 18.59 25.83
N GLN A 249 -8.18 19.30 26.42
CA GLN A 249 -7.32 20.24 25.71
C GLN A 249 -6.07 19.55 25.18
N VAL A 250 -5.74 19.79 23.91
CA VAL A 250 -4.58 19.21 23.24
C VAL A 250 -3.81 20.25 22.44
N LEU A 251 -2.51 20.02 22.33
CA LEU A 251 -1.61 20.72 21.42
C LEU A 251 -1.46 19.91 20.13
N LEU A 252 -1.43 20.58 19.00
CA LEU A 252 -1.32 20.01 17.66
C LEU A 252 0.10 20.23 17.11
N ARG A 253 0.74 19.21 16.55
CA ARG A 253 2.08 19.34 15.95
C ARG A 253 2.07 20.15 14.66
N THR A 254 3.05 21.05 14.51
CA THR A 254 3.16 21.99 13.37
C THR A 254 3.89 21.42 12.16
N ARG A 255 4.36 20.16 12.20
CA ARG A 255 5.14 19.55 11.10
C ARG A 255 4.43 19.59 9.73
N ASN A 256 3.10 19.60 9.75
CA ASN A 256 2.25 19.65 8.55
C ASN A 256 1.44 20.95 8.46
N LEU A 257 1.77 21.97 9.28
CA LEU A 257 1.10 23.26 9.30
C LEU A 257 2.08 24.34 8.85
N THR A 258 1.61 25.26 8.00
CA THR A 258 2.32 26.51 7.72
C THR A 258 2.14 27.41 8.94
N VAL A 259 3.21 27.61 9.70
CA VAL A 259 3.24 28.56 10.82
C VAL A 259 3.99 29.79 10.32
N ASP A 260 3.37 30.96 10.43
CA ASP A 260 4.02 32.20 10.05
C ASP A 260 5.10 32.55 11.09
N ALA A 261 6.35 32.28 10.72
CA ALA A 261 7.50 32.53 11.56
C ALA A 261 8.76 32.69 10.69
N PRO A 262 9.67 33.60 11.07
CA PRO A 262 10.87 33.93 10.27
C PRO A 262 11.88 32.77 10.15
N SER A 263 11.82 31.75 11.02
CA SER A 263 12.70 30.57 10.95
C SER A 263 11.98 29.29 11.37
N LYS A 264 11.84 28.35 10.43
CA LYS A 264 11.29 27.00 10.68
C LYS A 264 12.06 26.21 11.76
N LYS A 265 13.32 26.53 12.01
CA LYS A 265 14.15 25.88 13.04
C LYS A 265 13.86 26.41 14.46
N LEU A 266 13.35 27.63 14.58
CA LEU A 266 13.11 28.31 15.87
C LEU A 266 11.61 28.52 16.16
N THR A 267 10.73 27.98 15.31
CA THR A 267 9.27 28.09 15.48
C THR A 267 8.77 27.04 16.47
N ASP A 268 7.65 27.35 17.14
CA ASP A 268 6.94 26.40 17.99
C ASP A 268 6.60 25.11 17.22
N LEU A 269 7.02 23.97 17.78
CA LEU A 269 6.76 22.63 17.22
C LEU A 269 5.31 22.16 17.44
N LEU A 270 4.55 22.88 18.28
CA LEU A 270 3.21 22.55 18.76
C LEU A 270 2.38 23.84 18.89
N VAL A 271 1.13 23.81 18.48
CA VAL A 271 0.17 24.93 18.51
C VAL A 271 -1.11 24.54 19.25
N GLY A 272 -1.77 25.51 19.89
CA GLY A 272 -2.95 25.31 20.73
C GLY A 272 -2.82 26.03 22.08
N PRO A 273 -3.58 25.64 23.12
CA PRO A 273 -4.42 24.43 23.21
C PRO A 273 -5.75 24.52 22.46
N PHE A 274 -6.18 23.40 21.88
CA PHE A 274 -7.50 23.23 21.25
C PHE A 274 -8.32 22.19 22.01
N VAL A 275 -9.64 22.38 22.05
CA VAL A 275 -10.57 21.45 22.71
C VAL A 275 -10.97 20.35 21.75
N ILE A 276 -11.06 19.11 22.21
CA ILE A 276 -11.58 17.99 21.44
C ILE A 276 -13.11 18.05 21.43
N SER A 277 -13.71 18.26 20.26
CA SER A 277 -15.18 18.28 20.09
C SER A 277 -15.77 16.88 19.87
N LYS A 278 -15.03 15.99 19.18
CA LYS A 278 -15.54 14.65 18.85
C LYS A 278 -14.42 13.64 18.62
N ARG A 279 -14.65 12.38 19.00
CA ARG A 279 -13.78 11.26 18.59
C ARG A 279 -14.24 10.72 17.23
N VAL A 280 -13.31 10.60 16.27
CA VAL A 280 -13.56 10.13 14.91
C VAL A 280 -12.81 8.81 14.69
N GLY A 281 -13.51 7.68 14.88
CA GLY A 281 -12.92 6.35 14.81
C GLY A 281 -11.94 6.06 15.96
N GLN A 282 -11.07 5.06 15.77
CA GLN A 282 -10.15 4.62 16.83
C GLN A 282 -8.92 5.52 17.00
N ARG A 283 -8.48 6.20 15.93
CA ARG A 283 -7.16 6.87 15.85
C ARG A 283 -7.20 8.35 15.46
N ALA A 284 -8.37 8.98 15.39
CA ALA A 284 -8.48 10.40 15.07
C ALA A 284 -9.49 11.14 15.98
N TYR A 285 -9.26 12.44 16.14
CA TYR A 285 -10.09 13.33 16.94
C TYR A 285 -10.36 14.62 16.18
N GLN A 286 -11.56 15.16 16.34
CA GLN A 286 -11.97 16.46 15.84
C GLN A 286 -11.68 17.53 16.89
N LEU A 287 -11.01 18.61 16.48
CA LEU A 287 -10.66 19.74 17.33
C LEU A 287 -11.56 20.94 17.05
N GLU A 288 -11.80 21.76 18.08
CA GLU A 288 -12.36 23.10 17.95
C GLU A 288 -11.26 24.07 17.51
N LEU A 289 -11.19 24.28 16.20
CA LEU A 289 -10.25 25.23 15.61
C LEU A 289 -10.89 26.63 15.53
N PRO A 290 -10.10 27.71 15.68
CA PRO A 290 -10.56 29.06 15.38
C PRO A 290 -11.13 29.17 13.97
N GLN A 291 -12.17 29.99 13.78
CA GLN A 291 -12.80 30.18 12.46
C GLN A 291 -11.83 30.71 11.40
N THR A 292 -10.70 31.28 11.82
CA THR A 292 -9.62 31.76 10.96
C THR A 292 -8.82 30.62 10.30
N TRP A 293 -8.83 29.40 10.86
CA TRP A 293 -8.07 28.27 10.32
C TRP A 293 -8.84 27.55 9.21
N ARG A 294 -8.26 27.47 8.01
CA ARG A 294 -8.86 26.85 6.82
C ARG A 294 -8.47 25.38 6.61
N CYS A 295 -8.18 24.63 7.68
CA CYS A 295 -7.84 23.21 7.58
C CYS A 295 -8.97 22.30 8.11
N HIS A 296 -8.95 21.02 7.71
CA HIS A 296 -9.92 20.05 8.18
C HIS A 296 -9.72 19.80 9.70
N PRO A 297 -10.77 19.84 10.54
CA PRO A 297 -10.61 19.83 11.99
C PRO A 297 -10.29 18.45 12.59
N VAL A 298 -10.16 17.41 11.76
CA VAL A 298 -9.90 16.03 12.22
C VAL A 298 -8.42 15.69 12.06
N PHE A 299 -7.78 15.31 13.16
CA PHE A 299 -6.35 14.99 13.20
C PHE A 299 -6.12 13.59 13.77
N HIS A 300 -5.11 12.90 13.23
CA HIS A 300 -4.66 11.61 13.74
C HIS A 300 -4.00 11.77 15.12
N VAL A 301 -4.21 10.81 16.02
CA VAL A 301 -3.73 10.82 17.41
C VAL A 301 -2.21 11.04 17.55
N SER A 302 -1.42 10.66 16.54
CA SER A 302 0.03 10.89 16.53
C SER A 302 0.45 12.35 16.37
N LEU A 303 -0.47 13.22 15.95
CA LEU A 303 -0.24 14.66 15.81
C LEU A 303 -0.65 15.43 17.07
N LEU A 304 -1.28 14.77 18.04
CA LEU A 304 -1.84 15.39 19.23
C LEU A 304 -0.95 15.13 20.46
N LYS A 305 -0.87 16.11 21.34
CA LYS A 305 -0.23 15.99 22.65
C LYS A 305 -1.19 16.57 23.71
N PRO A 306 -1.49 15.86 24.81
CA PRO A 306 -2.27 16.41 25.91
C PRO A 306 -1.69 17.73 26.41
N PHE A 307 -2.53 18.76 26.52
CA PHE A 307 -2.17 20.01 27.17
C PHE A 307 -2.26 19.84 28.69
N ARG A 308 -1.28 20.38 29.42
CA ARG A 308 -1.28 20.39 30.89
C ARG A 308 -1.11 21.84 31.34
N ALA A 309 -2.18 22.43 31.88
CA ALA A 309 -2.14 23.78 32.38
C ALA A 309 -1.30 23.85 33.67
N ASN A 310 -0.33 24.78 33.72
CA ASN A 310 0.34 25.13 34.96
C ASN A 310 -0.40 26.30 35.61
N ARG A 311 -1.09 26.05 36.73
CA ARG A 311 -1.89 27.08 37.44
C ARG A 311 -1.04 28.20 38.06
N ALA A 312 0.28 28.01 38.20
CA ALA A 312 1.18 28.98 38.82
C ALA A 312 1.84 29.97 37.83
N LEU A 313 1.73 29.73 36.52
CA LEU A 313 2.28 30.61 35.49
C LEU A 313 1.13 31.41 34.84
N ARG A 314 1.32 32.72 34.65
CA ARG A 314 0.37 33.56 33.89
C ARG A 314 0.18 32.99 32.48
N ALA A 315 -1.03 33.12 31.96
CA ALA A 315 -1.46 32.54 30.69
C ALA A 315 -0.43 32.75 29.58
N TYR A 316 -0.01 31.64 28.94
CA TYR A 316 0.80 31.69 27.74
C TYR A 316 0.04 32.46 26.66
N PRO A 317 0.62 33.48 26.00
CA PRO A 317 0.00 34.11 24.86
C PRO A 317 -0.21 33.06 23.77
N GLN A 318 -1.42 32.96 23.24
CA GLN A 318 -1.71 32.09 22.12
C GLN A 318 -0.91 32.59 20.91
N THR A 319 0.07 31.81 20.44
CA THR A 319 0.66 32.03 19.13
C THR A 319 -0.40 31.66 18.09
N ILE A 320 -1.17 32.66 17.66
CA ILE A 320 -2.12 32.53 16.56
C ILE A 320 -1.29 32.69 15.27
N PRO A 321 -1.12 31.66 14.44
CA PRO A 321 -0.40 31.79 13.18
C PRO A 321 -1.14 32.73 12.22
N ASP A 322 -0.38 33.55 11.49
CA ASP A 322 -0.92 34.50 10.51
C ASP A 322 -1.49 33.79 9.26
N ASN A 323 -2.47 34.44 8.67
CA ASN A 323 -3.54 33.90 7.86
C ASN A 323 -3.18 33.83 6.36
N SER A 324 -2.00 33.29 6.02
CA SER A 324 -1.59 33.11 4.61
C SER A 324 -1.28 31.65 4.28
N ASP A 325 -2.17 31.07 3.47
CA ASP A 325 -2.01 29.81 2.72
C ASP A 325 -1.70 28.53 3.53
N LEU A 326 -2.71 28.06 4.27
CA LEU A 326 -2.84 26.67 4.68
C LEU A 326 -3.34 25.80 3.51
N ALA A 327 -2.51 25.68 2.45
CA ALA A 327 -2.59 24.55 1.54
C ALA A 327 -2.02 23.34 2.28
N ALA A 328 -2.89 22.42 2.68
CA ALA A 328 -2.49 21.11 3.15
C ALA A 328 -1.52 20.49 2.13
N ARG A 329 -0.25 20.38 2.52
CA ARG A 329 0.70 19.50 1.84
C ARG A 329 0.40 18.10 2.33
N ASP A 330 -0.47 17.42 1.59
CA ASP A 330 -0.75 15.98 1.69
C ASP A 330 0.41 15.14 1.16
#